data_AF-A0A433JNW7-F1
#
_entry.id   AF-A0A433JNW7-F1
#
_cell.length_a   1.000
_cell.length_b   1.000
_cell.length_c   1.000
_cell.angle_alpha   90.00
_cell.angle_beta   90.00
_cell.angle_gamma   90.00
#
_symmetry.space_group_name_H-M   'P 1'
#
loop_
_entity.id
_entity.type
_entity.pdbx_description
1 polymer ?
#
loop_
_entity_poly.entity_id
_entity_poly.type
_entity_poly.pdbx_seq_one_letter_code
_entity_poly.pdbx_strand_id
1 'polypeptide(L)'
;MRRRRRFPLSPWVQSTRAAASSTEKASTTGDAYLYGYADGMADSRSTWSENVAATVRAELARRRIRAAALMDVLQLGRTATYDRVNGKIPFDTAELLLVASFLGLTAEELVREADRSSH
;
A
#
# COMPACT_ATOMS: atom_id res chain seq x y z
N MET A 1 38.56 24.05 -21.16
CA MET A 1 39.62 23.55 -20.25
C MET A 1 39.01 23.15 -18.90
N ARG A 2 39.16 21.86 -18.54
CA ARG A 2 39.48 21.27 -17.21
C ARG A 2 38.97 22.03 -15.96
N ARG A 3 38.26 21.43 -14.98
CA ARG A 3 38.55 20.14 -14.31
C ARG A 3 37.31 19.56 -13.62
N ARG A 4 37.03 18.29 -13.92
CA ARG A 4 36.21 17.36 -13.12
C ARG A 4 36.93 17.13 -11.78
N ARG A 5 36.23 17.25 -10.65
CA ARG A 5 36.75 16.81 -9.35
C ARG A 5 36.27 15.38 -9.08
N ARG A 6 37.27 14.52 -8.84
CA ARG A 6 37.18 13.09 -8.54
C ARG A 6 36.48 12.85 -7.20
N PHE A 7 35.60 11.86 -7.18
CA PHE A 7 35.25 11.08 -5.99
C PHE A 7 36.44 10.20 -5.55
N PRO A 8 36.75 10.10 -4.26
CA PRO A 8 37.42 8.93 -3.70
C PRO A 8 36.39 7.92 -3.17
N LEU A 9 36.51 6.69 -3.67
CA LEU A 9 35.86 5.49 -3.17
C LEU A 9 36.52 5.09 -1.85
N SER A 10 35.74 4.86 -0.79
CA SER A 10 36.21 4.23 0.45
C SER A 10 36.04 2.72 0.36
N PRO A 11 37.12 1.91 0.46
CA PRO A 11 37.01 0.49 0.68
C PRO A 11 37.15 0.22 2.19
N TRP A 12 36.04 -0.03 2.88
CA TRP A 12 36.10 -0.61 4.22
C TRP A 12 35.78 -2.10 4.17
N VAL A 13 36.79 -2.80 4.64
CA VAL A 13 37.02 -4.23 4.66
C VAL A 13 36.09 -4.93 5.64
N GLN A 14 35.80 -6.17 5.26
CA GLN A 14 35.02 -7.20 5.91
C GLN A 14 35.42 -7.40 7.37
N SER A 15 34.43 -7.45 8.26
CA SER A 15 34.59 -7.96 9.63
C SER A 15 33.88 -9.30 9.74
N THR A 16 34.65 -10.38 9.64
CA THR A 16 34.26 -11.74 9.98
C THR A 16 34.31 -11.91 11.49
N ARG A 17 33.19 -12.26 12.14
CA ARG A 17 33.21 -12.87 13.48
C ARG A 17 32.36 -14.13 13.49
N ALA A 18 33.03 -15.20 13.88
CA ALA A 18 32.54 -16.56 13.98
C ALA A 18 31.58 -16.80 15.16
N ALA A 19 30.75 -17.82 14.96
CA ALA A 19 30.33 -18.87 15.90
C ALA A 19 29.65 -18.49 17.23
N ALA A 20 28.37 -18.86 17.33
CA ALA A 20 27.86 -19.62 18.48
C ALA A 20 26.57 -20.35 18.08
N SER A 21 26.70 -21.66 17.94
CA SER A 21 25.62 -22.66 17.88
C SER A 21 24.82 -22.69 19.18
N SER A 22 23.49 -22.72 19.12
CA SER A 22 22.68 -23.20 20.23
C SER A 22 21.41 -23.90 19.76
N THR A 23 21.50 -25.23 19.82
CA THR A 23 20.50 -26.16 20.34
C THR A 23 19.09 -26.11 19.74
N GLU A 24 18.98 -26.90 18.68
CA GLU A 24 17.77 -27.45 18.09
C GLU A 24 17.08 -28.44 19.05
N LYS A 25 15.81 -28.16 19.37
CA LYS A 25 14.82 -29.17 19.78
C LYS A 25 13.46 -28.81 19.19
N ALA A 26 13.23 -29.18 17.93
CA ALA A 26 11.90 -29.20 17.35
C ALA A 26 11.41 -30.65 17.29
N SER A 27 10.53 -30.98 18.23
CA SER A 27 9.77 -32.23 18.26
C SER A 27 8.84 -32.27 17.04
N THR A 28 9.15 -33.13 16.07
CA THR A 28 8.22 -33.52 15.01
C THR A 28 7.42 -34.72 15.51
N THR A 29 6.22 -34.46 16.01
CA THR A 29 5.17 -35.48 16.19
C THR A 29 3.91 -34.92 15.55
N GLY A 30 3.40 -35.67 14.58
CA GLY A 30 2.64 -35.16 13.46
C GLY A 30 1.25 -34.65 13.76
N ASP A 31 0.86 -33.66 12.95
CA ASP A 31 -0.51 -33.40 12.51
C ASP A 31 -0.46 -33.05 11.02
N ALA A 32 -0.21 -34.09 10.22
CA ALA A 32 -0.11 -34.03 8.76
C ALA A 32 -1.49 -34.09 8.06
N TYR A 33 -2.54 -33.54 8.68
CA TYR A 33 -3.88 -33.47 8.07
C TYR A 33 -4.62 -32.19 8.46
N LEU A 34 -4.16 -31.02 7.97
CA LEU A 34 -5.00 -29.80 7.87
C LEU A 34 -4.42 -28.74 6.91
N TYR A 35 -3.67 -29.15 5.89
CA TYR A 35 -3.26 -28.29 4.78
C TYR A 35 -4.22 -28.53 3.62
N GLY A 36 -5.22 -27.65 3.43
CA GLY A 36 -6.10 -27.75 2.25
C GLY A 36 -7.40 -26.96 2.26
N TYR A 37 -7.76 -26.23 3.32
CA TYR A 37 -9.02 -25.45 3.37
C TYR A 37 -8.94 -24.08 4.06
N ALA A 38 -7.75 -23.55 4.31
CA ALA A 38 -7.58 -22.27 5.03
C ALA A 38 -7.20 -21.06 4.15
N ASP A 39 -7.17 -21.21 2.82
CA ASP A 39 -6.92 -20.09 1.89
C ASP A 39 -8.22 -19.46 1.34
N GLY A 40 -9.37 -20.15 1.51
CA GLY A 40 -10.69 -19.64 1.10
C GLY A 40 -11.45 -18.86 2.17
N MET A 41 -10.88 -18.72 3.37
CA MET A 41 -11.52 -18.11 4.55
C MET A 41 -10.60 -17.06 5.23
N ALA A 42 -9.65 -16.51 4.48
CA ALA A 42 -8.82 -15.39 4.91
C ALA A 42 -9.64 -14.08 4.78
N ASP A 43 -10.36 -13.76 5.85
CA ASP A 43 -10.90 -12.44 6.21
C ASP A 43 -11.78 -11.73 5.16
N SER A 44 -13.11 -11.90 5.25
CA SER A 44 -14.11 -11.13 4.50
C SER A 44 -14.19 -9.63 4.89
N ARG A 45 -13.20 -9.10 5.63
CA ARG A 45 -13.10 -7.68 5.97
C ARG A 45 -12.18 -6.99 4.98
N SER A 46 -12.71 -6.00 4.29
CA SER A 46 -11.93 -5.11 3.44
C SER A 46 -10.83 -4.42 4.23
N THR A 47 -9.67 -4.24 3.61
CA THR A 47 -8.59 -3.47 4.23
C THR A 47 -8.97 -1.99 4.34
N TRP A 48 -8.35 -1.26 5.28
CA TRP A 48 -8.59 0.19 5.41
C TRP A 48 -8.34 0.94 4.09
N SER A 49 -7.29 0.56 3.35
CA SER A 49 -6.96 1.14 2.05
C SER A 49 -8.04 0.88 0.99
N GLU A 50 -8.66 -0.32 1.01
CA GLU A 50 -9.79 -0.64 0.14
C GLU A 50 -11.03 0.18 0.50
N ASN A 51 -11.26 0.42 1.79
CA ASN A 51 -12.36 1.25 2.28
C ASN A 51 -12.18 2.71 1.86
N VAL A 52 -10.96 3.24 1.96
CA VAL A 52 -10.63 4.56 1.42
C VAL A 52 -10.91 4.63 -0.09
N ALA A 53 -10.46 3.63 -0.85
CA ALA A 53 -10.75 3.58 -2.28
C ALA A 53 -12.27 3.46 -2.59
N ALA A 54 -13.01 2.71 -1.77
CA ALA A 54 -14.46 2.61 -1.87
C ALA A 54 -15.16 3.96 -1.59
N THR A 55 -14.71 4.69 -0.57
CA THR A 55 -15.18 6.05 -0.27
C THR A 55 -14.90 7.00 -1.44
N VAL A 56 -13.69 6.98 -2.01
CA VAL A 56 -13.37 7.80 -3.20
C VAL A 56 -14.31 7.47 -4.37
N ARG A 57 -14.56 6.19 -4.66
CA ARG A 57 -15.51 5.78 -5.71
C ARG A 57 -16.93 6.27 -5.43
N ALA A 58 -17.38 6.17 -4.17
CA ALA A 58 -18.70 6.64 -3.76
C ALA A 58 -18.83 8.15 -3.97
N GLU A 59 -17.83 8.94 -3.59
CA GLU A 59 -17.84 10.40 -3.78
C GLU A 59 -17.80 10.82 -5.25
N LEU A 60 -16.99 10.14 -6.06
CA LEU A 60 -16.99 10.31 -7.51
C LEU A 60 -18.37 10.03 -8.11
N ALA A 61 -19.02 8.93 -7.69
CA ALA A 61 -20.35 8.57 -8.15
C ALA A 61 -21.42 9.60 -7.73
N ARG A 62 -21.40 10.06 -6.46
CA ARG A 62 -22.29 11.10 -5.93
C ARG A 62 -22.21 12.40 -6.75
N ARG A 63 -21.01 12.76 -7.21
CA ARG A 63 -20.76 13.95 -8.04
C ARG A 63 -20.84 13.71 -9.54
N ARG A 64 -21.10 12.47 -9.98
CA ARG A 64 -21.10 12.05 -11.40
C ARG A 64 -19.77 12.34 -12.12
N ILE A 65 -18.66 12.26 -11.40
CA ILE A 65 -17.31 12.44 -11.94
C ILE A 65 -16.74 11.08 -12.35
N ARG A 66 -16.13 10.99 -13.53
CA ARG A 66 -15.46 9.76 -13.99
C ARG A 66 -14.09 9.63 -13.31
N ALA A 67 -13.72 8.41 -12.94
CA ALA A 67 -12.40 8.12 -12.36
C ALA A 67 -11.22 8.59 -13.22
N ALA A 68 -11.39 8.64 -14.55
CA ALA A 68 -10.39 9.18 -15.47
C ALA A 68 -10.00 10.64 -15.17
N ALA A 69 -10.88 11.44 -14.56
CA ALA A 69 -10.56 12.81 -14.15
C ALA A 69 -9.46 12.88 -13.07
N LEU A 70 -9.27 11.80 -12.30
CA LEU A 70 -8.19 11.73 -11.32
C LEU A 70 -6.81 11.53 -11.93
N MET A 71 -6.71 11.18 -13.23
CA MET A 71 -5.41 11.05 -13.90
C MET A 71 -4.66 12.38 -13.89
N ASP A 72 -5.34 13.47 -14.25
CA ASP A 72 -4.77 14.80 -14.27
C ASP A 72 -4.54 15.35 -12.85
N VAL A 73 -5.38 14.98 -11.88
CA VAL A 73 -5.23 15.39 -10.47
C VAL A 73 -4.00 14.73 -9.84
N LEU A 74 -3.84 13.43 -10.05
CA LEU A 74 -2.77 12.64 -9.45
C LEU A 74 -1.47 12.67 -10.25
N GLN A 75 -1.49 13.20 -11.48
CA GLN A 75 -0.38 13.14 -12.43
C GLN A 75 0.08 11.70 -12.69
N LEU A 76 -0.89 10.79 -12.81
CA LEU A 76 -0.68 9.36 -13.01
C LEU A 76 -1.22 8.88 -14.35
N GLY A 77 -0.59 7.84 -14.89
CA GLY A 77 -1.11 7.10 -16.03
C GLY A 77 -2.37 6.31 -15.68
N ARG A 78 -3.18 5.98 -16.69
CA ARG A 78 -4.47 5.30 -16.55
C ARG A 78 -4.43 4.09 -15.60
N THR A 79 -3.54 3.13 -15.84
CA THR A 79 -3.46 1.90 -15.04
C THR A 79 -3.23 2.22 -13.56
N ALA A 80 -2.26 3.07 -13.25
CA ALA A 80 -1.93 3.46 -11.88
C ALA A 80 -3.09 4.17 -11.16
N THR A 81 -3.83 5.03 -11.87
CA THR A 81 -5.04 5.68 -11.35
C THR A 81 -6.13 4.65 -11.05
N TYR A 82 -6.41 3.75 -12.00
CA TYR A 82 -7.46 2.74 -11.82
C TYR A 82 -7.11 1.72 -10.74
N ASP A 83 -5.84 1.33 -10.60
CA ASP A 83 -5.43 0.41 -9.53
C ASP A 83 -5.62 1.03 -8.14
N ARG A 84 -5.39 2.35 -7.99
CA ARG A 84 -5.73 3.08 -6.76
C ARG A 84 -7.21 3.20 -6.52
N VAL A 85 -7.94 3.67 -7.52
CA VAL A 85 -9.40 3.84 -7.43
C VAL A 85 -10.10 2.51 -7.16
N ASN A 86 -9.56 1.37 -7.62
CA ASN A 86 -10.09 0.04 -7.33
C ASN A 86 -9.59 -0.56 -6.00
N GLY A 87 -8.69 0.11 -5.28
CA GLY A 87 -8.16 -0.34 -3.99
C GLY A 87 -7.07 -1.42 -4.09
N LYS A 88 -6.54 -1.70 -5.29
CA LYS A 88 -5.42 -2.65 -5.45
C LYS A 88 -4.10 -2.07 -4.97
N ILE A 89 -3.93 -0.76 -5.15
CA ILE A 89 -2.78 0.01 -4.67
C ILE A 89 -3.33 1.07 -3.72
N PRO A 90 -2.80 1.24 -2.50
CA PRO A 90 -3.25 2.28 -1.60
C PRO A 90 -2.91 3.68 -2.15
N PHE A 91 -3.75 4.66 -1.84
CA PHE A 91 -3.36 6.06 -2.01
C PHE A 91 -2.31 6.44 -0.97
N ASP A 92 -1.30 7.20 -1.37
CA ASP A 92 -0.42 7.84 -0.40
C ASP A 92 -1.09 9.10 0.21
N THR A 93 -0.43 9.69 1.21
CA THR A 93 -0.95 10.87 1.90
C THR A 93 -1.10 12.10 0.98
N ALA A 94 -0.18 12.32 0.05
CA ALA A 94 -0.24 13.44 -0.88
C ALA A 94 -1.37 13.27 -1.90
N GLU A 95 -1.51 12.06 -2.43
CA GLU A 95 -2.59 11.67 -3.34
C GLU A 95 -3.96 11.82 -2.68
N LEU A 96 -4.10 11.44 -1.40
CA LEU A 96 -5.34 11.63 -0.65
C LEU A 96 -5.71 13.10 -0.48
N LEU A 97 -4.73 13.97 -0.20
CA LEU A 97 -4.97 15.41 -0.10
C LEU A 97 -5.44 15.99 -1.43
N LEU A 98 -4.83 15.58 -2.55
CA LEU A 98 -5.22 16.01 -3.89
C LEU A 98 -6.62 15.53 -4.26
N VAL A 99 -6.94 14.27 -4.00
CA VAL A 99 -8.26 13.68 -4.27
C VAL A 99 -9.34 14.35 -3.41
N ALA A 100 -9.08 14.54 -2.12
CA ALA A 100 -10.03 15.21 -1.22
C ALA A 100 -10.31 16.65 -1.70
N SER A 101 -9.26 17.41 -2.00
CA SER A 101 -9.38 18.77 -2.52
C SER A 101 -10.19 18.80 -3.83
N PHE A 102 -9.90 17.90 -4.76
CA PHE A 102 -10.64 17.77 -6.01
C PHE A 102 -12.12 17.43 -5.81
N LEU A 103 -12.45 16.62 -4.80
CA LEU A 103 -13.82 16.27 -4.45
C LEU A 103 -14.54 17.35 -3.63
N GLY A 104 -13.85 18.43 -3.25
CA GLY A 104 -14.38 19.47 -2.37
C GLY A 104 -14.59 18.99 -0.93
N LEU A 105 -13.73 18.09 -0.47
CA LEU A 105 -13.72 17.52 0.88
C LEU A 105 -12.35 17.75 1.53
N THR A 106 -12.29 17.59 2.84
CA THR A 106 -11.03 17.45 3.59
C THR A 106 -10.58 15.99 3.62
N ALA A 107 -9.27 15.77 3.80
CA ALA A 107 -8.75 14.40 3.97
C ALA A 107 -9.32 13.74 5.24
N GLU A 108 -9.59 14.51 6.30
CA GLU A 108 -10.20 14.02 7.53
C GLU A 108 -11.61 13.46 7.29
N GLU A 109 -12.45 14.16 6.53
CA GLU A 109 -13.80 13.69 6.17
C GLU A 109 -13.75 12.37 5.40
N LEU A 110 -12.82 12.27 4.46
CA LEU A 110 -12.65 11.09 3.61
C LEU A 110 -12.20 9.88 4.45
N VAL A 111 -11.23 10.07 5.35
CA VAL A 111 -10.77 9.03 6.28
C VAL A 111 -11.86 8.62 7.27
N ARG A 112 -12.60 9.58 7.83
CA ARG A 112 -13.71 9.32 8.77
C ARG A 112 -14.83 8.50 8.12
N GLU A 113 -15.12 8.72 6.84
CA GLU A 113 -16.11 7.92 6.10
C GLU A 113 -15.59 6.51 5.80
N ALA A 114 -14.31 6.36 5.45
CA ALA A 114 -13.68 5.06 5.23
C ALA A 114 -13.68 4.21 6.51
N ASP A 115 -13.40 4.82 7.67
CA ASP A 115 -13.40 4.15 8.97
C ASP A 115 -14.80 3.61 9.34
N ARG A 116 -15.85 4.40 9.08
CA ARG A 116 -17.25 3.99 9.25
C ARG A 116 -17.67 2.84 8.33
N SER A 117 -17.00 2.68 7.19
CA SER A 117 -17.28 1.59 6.24
C SER A 117 -16.60 0.27 6.60
N SER A 118 -15.75 0.27 7.64
CA SER A 118 -14.96 -0.89 8.08
C SER A 118 -15.67 -1.78 9.11
N HIS A 119 -16.88 -1.40 9.55
CA HIS A 119 -17.69 -2.06 10.58
C HIS A 119 -18.96 -2.67 9.97
#